data_AF-A0A849J076-F1
#
_entry.id   AF-A0A849J076-F1
#
_cell.length_a   1.000
_cell.length_b   1.000
_cell.length_c   1.000
_cell.angle_alpha   90.00
_cell.angle_beta   90.00
_cell.angle_gamma   90.00
#
_symmetry.space_group_name_H-M   'P 1'
#
loop_
_entity.id
_entity.type
_entity.pdbx_description
1 polymer ?
#
loop_
_entity_poly.entity_id
_entity_poly.type
_entity_poly.pdbx_seq_one_letter_code
_entity_poly.pdbx_strand_id
1 'polypeptide(L)'
;MSKSERSLTALEIARSADIKPIVEIAQGMGIPPSMLEQYGPYLAKIRLEALDLVKDRPKAKYIVVTAITPTPLGEGKTTTTVGLGQAFSHIGKKATISIRQASMGPTFGIKGGAAGGGYSQVIPFESLNLHLTGDGHAVTAAHNLCSAMLDNHVYFGNELGIDLHNVSWRRVLDVNDRVLRNLVVGLGTQ
;
A
#
# COMPACT_ATOMS: atom_id res chain seq x y z
N MET A 1 40.89 -18.21 -7.47
CA MET A 1 39.42 -18.21 -7.58
C MET A 1 38.87 -17.52 -6.34
N SER A 2 38.64 -16.20 -6.40
CA SER A 2 38.27 -15.38 -5.24
C SER A 2 36.80 -15.59 -4.87
N LYS A 3 36.52 -15.47 -3.57
CA LYS A 3 35.19 -15.53 -2.94
C LYS A 3 34.16 -14.75 -3.78
N SER A 4 33.07 -15.42 -4.14
CA SER A 4 31.92 -14.81 -4.79
C SER A 4 31.40 -13.64 -3.95
N GLU A 5 31.29 -12.46 -4.57
CA GLU A 5 30.60 -11.32 -3.98
C GLU A 5 29.14 -11.72 -3.75
N ARG A 6 28.75 -11.81 -2.47
CA ARG A 6 27.35 -12.05 -2.08
C ARG A 6 26.51 -10.87 -2.56
N SER A 7 25.56 -11.12 -3.45
CA SER A 7 24.57 -10.11 -3.83
C SER A 7 23.78 -9.68 -2.60
N LEU A 8 23.69 -8.37 -2.36
CA LEU A 8 22.94 -7.80 -1.26
C LEU A 8 21.44 -8.06 -1.45
N THR A 9 20.76 -8.39 -0.35
CA THR A 9 19.30 -8.50 -0.32
C THR A 9 18.65 -7.12 -0.48
N ALA A 10 17.40 -7.10 -0.92
CA ALA A 10 16.62 -5.87 -1.05
C ALA A 10 16.59 -5.06 0.25
N LEU A 11 16.46 -5.74 1.39
CA LEU A 11 16.43 -5.14 2.72
C LEU A 11 17.79 -4.54 3.14
N GLU A 12 18.90 -5.23 2.84
CA GLU A 12 20.25 -4.71 3.11
C GLU A 12 20.50 -3.42 2.31
N ILE A 13 20.11 -3.40 1.03
CA ILE A 13 20.20 -2.20 0.18
C ILE A 13 19.36 -1.06 0.78
N ALA A 14 18.11 -1.34 1.15
CA ALA A 14 17.21 -0.34 1.74
C ALA A 14 17.76 0.26 3.05
N ARG A 15 18.38 -0.55 3.91
CA ARG A 15 18.97 -0.09 5.18
C ARG A 15 20.25 0.71 5.01
N SER A 16 21.00 0.48 3.94
CA SER A 16 22.20 1.25 3.62
C SER A 16 21.91 2.60 2.95
N ALA A 17 20.65 2.86 2.55
CA ALA A 17 20.30 4.06 1.82
C ALA A 17 20.28 5.28 2.75
N ASP A 18 20.91 6.37 2.29
CA ASP A 18 20.74 7.69 2.90
C ASP A 18 19.40 8.29 2.45
N ILE A 19 18.45 8.38 3.38
CA ILE A 19 17.08 8.78 3.11
C ILE A 19 16.82 10.22 3.52
N LYS A 20 16.29 10.99 2.58
CA LYS A 20 15.88 12.37 2.82
C LYS A 20 14.62 12.44 3.68
N PRO A 21 14.50 13.41 4.58
CA PRO A 21 13.24 13.70 5.26
C PRO A 21 12.11 13.92 4.25
N ILE A 22 10.92 13.41 4.55
CA ILE A 22 9.76 13.49 3.63
C ILE A 22 9.36 14.94 3.33
N VAL A 23 9.61 15.84 4.28
CA VAL A 23 9.36 17.27 4.15
C VAL A 23 10.22 17.88 3.03
N GLU A 24 11.49 17.48 2.90
CA GLU A 24 12.37 17.95 1.83
C GLU A 24 11.88 17.46 0.46
N ILE A 25 11.46 16.19 0.39
CA ILE A 25 10.90 15.60 -0.84
C ILE A 25 9.63 16.36 -1.26
N ALA A 26 8.71 16.59 -0.32
CA ALA A 26 7.47 17.32 -0.56
C ALA A 26 7.73 18.78 -0.99
N GLN A 27 8.70 19.46 -0.38
CA GLN A 27 9.11 20.81 -0.78
C GLN A 27 9.63 20.84 -2.22
N GLY A 28 10.40 19.83 -2.65
CA GLY A 28 10.82 19.67 -4.05
C GLY A 28 9.67 19.51 -5.05
N MET A 29 8.51 19.04 -4.58
CA MET A 29 7.25 18.94 -5.33
C MET A 29 6.39 20.23 -5.25
N GLY A 30 6.83 21.21 -4.46
CA GLY A 30 6.09 22.44 -4.18
C GLY A 30 4.88 22.22 -3.28
N ILE A 31 4.95 21.25 -2.36
CA ILE A 31 3.96 20.98 -1.32
C ILE A 31 4.55 21.50 0.01
N PRO A 32 3.94 22.49 0.66
CA PRO A 32 4.48 23.07 1.88
C PRO A 32 4.25 22.12 3.09
N PRO A 33 5.07 22.24 4.16
CA PRO A 33 4.95 21.38 5.34
C PRO A 33 3.58 21.43 6.02
N SER A 34 2.85 22.55 5.92
CA SER A 34 1.49 22.71 6.47
C SER A 34 0.45 21.79 5.81
N MET A 35 0.75 21.23 4.64
CA MET A 35 -0.10 20.28 3.93
C MET A 35 0.29 18.82 4.22
N LEU A 36 1.24 18.58 5.11
CA LEU A 36 1.73 17.25 5.44
C LEU A 36 1.29 16.84 6.84
N GLU A 37 0.77 15.62 6.94
CA GLU A 37 0.58 14.91 8.20
C GLU A 37 1.68 13.84 8.29
N GLN A 38 2.74 14.13 9.05
CA GLN A 38 3.92 13.26 9.12
C GLN A 38 3.70 12.03 10.00
N TYR A 39 4.18 10.89 9.51
CA TYR A 39 4.23 9.60 10.21
C TYR A 39 5.70 9.25 10.44
N GLY A 40 6.29 9.91 11.44
CA GLY A 40 7.75 9.95 11.57
C GLY A 40 8.41 10.78 10.46
N PRO A 41 9.75 10.71 10.33
CA PRO A 41 10.51 11.65 9.48
C PRO A 41 10.46 11.35 7.97
N TYR A 42 10.04 10.15 7.57
CA TYR A 42 10.19 9.66 6.19
C TYR A 42 8.87 9.30 5.49
N LEU A 43 7.73 9.48 6.18
CA LEU A 43 6.41 9.18 5.65
C LEU A 43 5.47 10.34 5.98
N ALA A 44 4.56 10.65 5.09
CA ALA A 44 3.52 11.63 5.34
C ALA A 44 2.27 11.31 4.52
N LYS A 45 1.11 11.66 5.05
CA LYS A 45 -0.10 11.89 4.25
C LYS A 45 -0.07 13.32 3.73
N ILE A 46 -0.61 13.50 2.52
CA ILE A 46 -0.82 14.83 1.93
C ILE A 46 -2.28 15.17 2.13
N ARG A 47 -2.53 16.31 2.77
CA ARG A 47 -3.86 16.89 2.96
C ARG A 47 -4.51 17.19 1.62
N LEU A 48 -5.81 16.93 1.48
CA LEU A 48 -6.52 17.09 0.20
C LEU A 48 -6.55 18.55 -0.28
N GLU A 49 -6.49 19.51 0.65
CA GLU A 49 -6.37 20.94 0.41
C GLU A 49 -5.11 21.29 -0.42
N ALA A 50 -4.11 20.42 -0.48
CA ALA A 50 -2.96 20.58 -1.37
C ALA A 50 -3.34 20.57 -2.85
N LEU A 51 -4.49 20.00 -3.23
CA LEU A 51 -4.99 20.03 -4.61
C LEU A 51 -5.26 21.47 -5.09
N ASP A 52 -5.71 22.35 -4.21
CA ASP A 52 -5.97 23.76 -4.55
C ASP A 52 -4.67 24.51 -4.88
N LEU A 53 -3.54 24.10 -4.29
CA LEU A 53 -2.21 24.69 -4.55
C LEU A 53 -1.66 24.33 -5.94
N VAL A 54 -2.20 23.28 -6.56
CA VAL A 54 -1.69 22.73 -7.82
C VAL A 54 -2.72 22.79 -8.95
N LYS A 55 -3.93 23.27 -8.70
CA LYS A 55 -5.04 23.27 -9.66
C LYS A 55 -4.73 23.99 -10.98
N ASP A 56 -3.95 25.07 -10.92
CA ASP A 56 -3.60 25.89 -12.08
C ASP A 56 -2.32 25.40 -12.79
N ARG A 57 -1.67 24.35 -12.29
CA ARG A 57 -0.47 23.78 -12.91
C ARG A 57 -0.86 22.97 -14.15
N PRO A 58 -0.03 22.96 -15.21
CA PRO A 58 -0.27 22.10 -16.35
C PRO A 58 -0.26 20.63 -15.92
N LYS A 59 -1.15 19.83 -16.50
CA LYS A 59 -1.21 18.39 -16.24
C LYS A 59 0.12 17.73 -16.64
N ALA A 60 0.63 16.87 -15.76
CA ALA A 60 1.79 16.04 -16.07
C ALA A 60 1.48 15.02 -17.17
N LYS A 61 2.51 14.52 -17.85
CA LYS A 61 2.37 13.35 -18.72
C LYS A 61 2.09 12.12 -17.86
N TYR A 62 1.05 11.37 -18.22
CA TYR A 62 0.66 10.15 -17.52
C TYR A 62 1.24 8.94 -18.24
N ILE A 63 2.09 8.19 -17.55
CA ILE A 63 2.78 7.00 -18.09
C ILE A 63 2.32 5.79 -17.30
N VAL A 64 1.74 4.82 -18.00
CA VAL A 64 1.31 3.54 -17.41
C VAL A 64 2.37 2.49 -17.70
N VAL A 65 2.88 1.85 -16.65
CA VAL A 65 3.76 0.69 -16.76
C VAL A 65 2.93 -0.58 -16.62
N THR A 66 2.92 -1.39 -17.66
CA THR A 66 2.25 -2.70 -17.68
C THR A 66 3.25 -3.83 -17.92
N ALA A 67 2.79 -5.08 -17.82
CA ALA A 67 3.59 -6.27 -18.10
C ALA A 67 2.76 -7.29 -18.88
N ILE A 68 3.45 -8.27 -19.46
CA ILE A 68 2.83 -9.47 -20.01
C ILE A 68 2.14 -10.30 -18.91
N THR A 69 1.45 -11.37 -19.31
CA THR A 69 0.90 -12.36 -18.39
C THR A 69 1.96 -12.84 -17.41
N PRO A 70 1.69 -12.84 -16.08
CA PRO A 70 2.67 -13.24 -15.08
C PRO A 70 3.17 -14.68 -15.26
N THR A 71 4.44 -14.87 -14.99
CA THR A 71 5.19 -16.12 -15.04
C THR A 71 5.87 -16.36 -13.68
N PRO A 72 6.25 -17.61 -13.35
CA PRO A 72 6.96 -17.90 -12.10
C PRO A 72 8.30 -17.16 -11.93
N LEU A 73 8.90 -16.67 -13.01
CA LEU A 73 10.18 -15.95 -12.99
C LEU A 73 10.04 -14.48 -12.55
N GLY A 74 8.83 -13.93 -12.60
CA GLY A 74 8.54 -12.55 -12.24
C GLY A 74 8.97 -11.53 -13.30
N GLU A 75 8.16 -10.48 -13.47
CA GLU A 75 8.29 -9.53 -14.60
C GLU A 75 8.93 -8.20 -14.18
N GLY A 76 9.17 -7.99 -12.88
CA GLY A 76 9.82 -6.78 -12.38
C GLY A 76 9.03 -5.48 -12.57
N LYS A 77 7.71 -5.53 -12.79
CA LYS A 77 6.88 -4.34 -13.08
C LYS A 77 7.08 -3.17 -12.10
N THR A 78 7.09 -3.44 -10.80
CA THR A 78 7.30 -2.39 -9.79
C THR A 78 8.73 -1.86 -9.83
N THR A 79 9.73 -2.73 -10.00
CA THR A 79 11.13 -2.35 -10.18
C THR A 79 11.29 -1.41 -11.39
N THR A 80 10.66 -1.74 -12.52
CA THR A 80 10.64 -0.89 -13.72
C THR A 80 9.94 0.44 -13.46
N THR A 81 8.85 0.46 -12.71
CA THR A 81 8.13 1.69 -12.37
C THR A 81 9.01 2.64 -11.54
N VAL A 82 9.68 2.12 -10.50
CA VAL A 82 10.59 2.90 -9.66
C VAL A 82 11.81 3.35 -10.45
N GLY A 83 12.44 2.43 -11.20
CA GLY A 83 13.61 2.72 -12.02
C GLY A 83 13.34 3.77 -13.10
N LEU A 84 12.16 3.74 -13.73
CA LEU A 84 11.75 4.78 -14.69
C LEU A 84 11.61 6.15 -14.02
N GLY A 85 11.02 6.21 -12.81
CA GLY A 85 10.97 7.44 -12.02
C GLY A 85 12.34 7.99 -11.68
N GLN A 86 13.26 7.12 -11.24
CA GLN A 86 14.66 7.47 -10.97
C GLN A 86 15.37 7.97 -12.25
N ALA A 87 15.16 7.30 -13.38
CA ALA A 87 15.77 7.64 -14.66
C ALA A 87 15.35 9.04 -15.16
N PHE A 88 14.08 9.44 -14.96
CA PHE A 88 13.64 10.79 -15.29
C PHE A 88 14.46 11.87 -14.59
N SER A 89 14.80 11.67 -13.31
CA SER A 89 15.66 12.60 -12.58
C SER A 89 17.07 12.69 -13.19
N HIS A 90 17.61 11.59 -13.70
CA HIS A 90 18.94 11.56 -14.33
C HIS A 90 18.99 12.33 -15.66
N ILE A 91 17.85 12.44 -16.36
CA ILE A 91 17.74 13.20 -17.62
C ILE A 91 17.14 14.60 -17.41
N GLY A 92 17.16 15.11 -16.18
CA GLY A 92 16.70 16.47 -15.85
C GLY A 92 15.17 16.65 -15.95
N LYS A 93 14.39 15.58 -15.83
CA LYS A 93 12.92 15.62 -15.80
C LYS A 93 12.41 15.39 -14.38
N LYS A 94 11.38 16.13 -13.99
CA LYS A 94 10.65 15.90 -12.74
C LYS A 94 9.60 14.81 -12.96
N ALA A 95 9.64 13.77 -12.13
CA ALA A 95 8.69 12.67 -12.17
C ALA A 95 8.31 12.24 -10.75
N THR A 96 7.08 11.76 -10.60
CA THR A 96 6.56 11.14 -9.38
C THR A 96 5.97 9.80 -9.76
N ILE A 97 6.24 8.78 -8.95
CA ILE A 97 5.68 7.45 -9.15
C ILE A 97 4.48 7.26 -8.23
N SER A 98 3.52 6.47 -8.68
CA SER A 98 2.38 6.02 -7.86
C SER A 98 2.33 4.51 -7.90
N ILE A 99 2.38 3.88 -6.72
CA ILE A 99 2.32 2.43 -6.55
C ILE A 99 1.25 2.07 -5.51
N ARG A 100 0.82 0.80 -5.52
CA ARG A 100 -0.14 0.30 -4.53
C ARG A 100 0.59 -0.08 -3.24
N GLN A 101 -0.05 0.15 -2.10
CA GLN A 101 0.35 -0.47 -0.84
C GLN A 101 0.21 -2.00 -0.96
N ALA A 102 1.20 -2.73 -0.42
CA ALA A 102 1.13 -4.18 -0.30
C ALA A 102 0.24 -4.57 0.90
N SER A 103 -0.51 -5.65 0.75
CA SER A 103 -1.21 -6.29 1.88
C SER A 103 -0.18 -6.88 2.85
N MET A 104 -0.44 -6.76 4.15
CA MET A 104 0.45 -7.21 5.21
C MET A 104 0.48 -8.74 5.32
N GLY A 105 -0.64 -9.42 5.08
CA GLY A 105 -0.75 -10.89 5.20
C GLY A 105 0.34 -11.65 4.43
N PRO A 106 0.54 -11.39 3.12
CA PRO A 106 1.59 -12.00 2.30
C PRO A 106 3.03 -11.80 2.79
N THR A 107 3.32 -10.73 3.53
CA THR A 107 4.66 -10.44 4.08
C THR A 107 5.10 -11.52 5.06
N PHE A 108 4.15 -12.10 5.81
CA PHE A 108 4.39 -13.22 6.73
C PHE A 108 4.24 -14.59 6.07
N GLY A 109 4.05 -14.63 4.76
CA GLY A 109 3.94 -15.84 3.95
C GLY A 109 5.12 -15.99 2.98
N ILE A 110 4.79 -16.39 1.74
CA ILE A 110 5.80 -16.77 0.72
C ILE A 110 6.35 -15.54 -0.04
N LYS A 111 5.59 -14.44 -0.10
CA LYS A 111 5.81 -13.38 -1.11
C LYS A 111 6.84 -12.31 -0.70
N GLY A 112 7.26 -12.29 0.56
CA GLY A 112 8.21 -11.29 1.08
C GLY A 112 7.69 -9.85 0.93
N GLY A 113 8.59 -8.87 1.06
CA GLY A 113 8.24 -7.46 0.92
C GLY A 113 8.16 -6.98 -0.53
N ALA A 114 7.22 -6.09 -0.82
CA ALA A 114 6.93 -5.56 -2.14
C ALA A 114 7.09 -4.03 -2.20
N ALA A 115 8.18 -3.58 -2.81
CA ALA A 115 8.45 -2.15 -3.04
C ALA A 115 9.29 -1.86 -4.29
N GLY A 116 9.46 -2.84 -5.19
CA GLY A 116 10.52 -2.85 -6.22
C GLY A 116 11.58 -3.89 -5.88
N GLY A 117 12.81 -3.71 -6.39
CA GLY A 117 13.92 -4.63 -6.14
C GLY A 117 15.28 -4.05 -6.52
N GLY A 118 16.36 -4.59 -5.93
CA GLY A 118 17.72 -4.09 -6.16
C GLY A 118 17.86 -2.61 -5.74
N TYR A 119 18.43 -1.77 -6.57
CA TYR A 119 18.57 -0.32 -6.31
C TYR A 119 17.34 0.52 -6.72
N SER A 120 16.31 -0.12 -7.27
CA SER A 120 15.06 0.52 -7.66
C SER A 120 13.94 0.08 -6.72
N GLN A 121 13.89 0.72 -5.56
CA GLN A 121 12.94 0.43 -4.49
C GLN A 121 12.30 1.71 -3.93
N VAL A 122 11.11 1.56 -3.36
CA VAL A 122 10.50 2.56 -2.46
C VAL A 122 10.84 2.20 -1.02
N ILE A 123 11.27 3.19 -0.25
CA ILE A 123 11.69 3.05 1.15
C ILE A 123 11.03 4.17 1.99
N PRO A 124 10.78 3.96 3.30
CA PRO A 124 11.24 2.87 4.16
C PRO A 124 10.59 1.50 3.87
N PHE A 125 11.41 0.47 3.66
CA PHE A 125 10.96 -0.84 3.18
C PHE A 125 10.05 -1.55 4.18
N GLU A 126 10.41 -1.56 5.47
CA GLU A 126 9.62 -2.20 6.51
C GLU A 126 8.24 -1.54 6.68
N SER A 127 8.20 -0.20 6.69
CA SER A 127 6.95 0.55 6.83
C SER A 127 5.98 0.25 5.69
N LEU A 128 6.47 0.15 4.45
CA LEU A 128 5.63 -0.16 3.28
C LEU A 128 5.00 -1.56 3.32
N ASN A 129 5.64 -2.50 4.01
CA ASN A 129 5.23 -3.90 4.05
C ASN A 129 4.42 -4.28 5.29
N LEU A 130 4.34 -3.38 6.27
CA LEU A 130 3.59 -3.60 7.50
C LEU A 130 2.39 -2.65 7.54
N HIS A 131 2.35 -1.75 8.51
CA HIS A 131 1.18 -0.91 8.77
C HIS A 131 1.12 0.34 7.90
N LEU A 132 2.24 0.72 7.26
CA LEU A 132 2.41 2.00 6.56
C LEU A 132 1.85 3.17 7.38
N THR A 133 0.75 3.77 6.94
CA THR A 133 0.06 4.88 7.62
C THR A 133 -1.30 4.49 8.20
N GLY A 134 -1.61 3.19 8.25
CA GLY A 134 -2.84 2.64 8.81
C GLY A 134 -3.99 2.46 7.83
N ASP A 135 -3.78 2.66 6.51
CA ASP A 135 -4.86 2.63 5.51
C ASP A 135 -5.57 1.27 5.44
N GLY A 136 -4.81 0.17 5.45
CA GLY A 136 -5.38 -1.19 5.49
C GLY A 136 -6.21 -1.45 6.74
N HIS A 137 -5.80 -0.89 7.88
CA HIS A 137 -6.54 -0.98 9.15
C HIS A 137 -7.84 -0.19 9.08
N ALA A 138 -7.82 1.03 8.55
CA ALA A 138 -9.01 1.86 8.37
C ALA A 138 -10.04 1.20 7.45
N VAL A 139 -9.59 0.62 6.33
CA VAL A 139 -10.46 -0.15 5.41
C VAL A 139 -11.05 -1.36 6.11
N THR A 140 -10.23 -2.11 6.87
CA THR A 140 -10.69 -3.28 7.63
C THR A 140 -11.74 -2.92 8.67
N ALA A 141 -11.52 -1.83 9.43
CA ALA A 141 -12.44 -1.35 10.44
C ALA A 141 -13.78 -0.92 9.83
N ALA A 142 -13.74 -0.11 8.76
CA ALA A 142 -14.96 0.34 8.06
C ALA A 142 -15.75 -0.85 7.48
N HIS A 143 -15.07 -1.79 6.83
CA HIS A 143 -15.69 -2.96 6.23
C HIS A 143 -16.41 -3.84 7.28
N ASN A 144 -15.73 -4.10 8.39
CA ASN A 144 -16.28 -4.93 9.47
C ASN A 144 -17.34 -4.22 10.30
N LEU A 145 -17.30 -2.88 10.39
CA LEU A 145 -18.40 -2.10 10.97
C LEU A 145 -19.68 -2.30 10.15
N CYS A 146 -19.60 -2.28 8.82
CA CYS A 146 -20.76 -2.60 7.97
C CYS A 146 -21.31 -4.01 8.24
N SER A 147 -20.43 -5.02 8.38
CA SER A 147 -20.86 -6.38 8.73
C SER A 147 -21.52 -6.44 10.10
N ALA A 148 -20.98 -5.72 11.10
CA ALA A 148 -21.55 -5.67 12.44
C ALA A 148 -22.92 -4.97 12.46
N MET A 149 -23.09 -3.89 11.70
CA MET A 149 -24.38 -3.20 11.58
C MET A 149 -25.44 -4.06 10.88
N LEU A 150 -25.04 -4.86 9.88
CA LEU A 150 -25.94 -5.82 9.23
C LEU A 150 -26.43 -6.87 10.23
N ASP A 151 -25.52 -7.51 10.97
CA ASP A 151 -25.90 -8.54 11.95
C ASP A 151 -26.74 -7.93 13.09
N ASN A 152 -26.40 -6.72 13.54
CA ASN A 152 -27.16 -5.98 14.54
C ASN A 152 -28.59 -5.67 14.10
N HIS A 153 -28.77 -5.26 12.84
CA HIS A 153 -30.08 -5.02 12.25
C HIS A 153 -30.94 -6.29 12.24
N VAL A 154 -30.34 -7.43 11.87
CA VAL A 154 -31.05 -8.72 11.92
C VAL A 154 -31.43 -9.10 13.35
N TYR A 155 -30.51 -8.89 14.31
CA TYR A 155 -30.72 -9.20 15.71
C TYR A 155 -31.89 -8.41 16.32
N PHE A 156 -32.01 -7.11 16.02
CA PHE A 156 -33.03 -6.22 16.58
C PHE A 156 -34.36 -6.18 15.82
N GLY A 157 -34.69 -7.23 15.05
CA GLY A 157 -36.02 -7.41 14.47
C GLY A 157 -36.06 -7.49 12.95
N ASN A 158 -34.93 -7.28 12.27
CA ASN A 158 -34.80 -7.47 10.82
C ASN A 158 -35.91 -6.79 9.99
N GLU A 159 -36.22 -5.53 10.28
CA GLU A 159 -37.35 -4.80 9.64
C GLU A 159 -37.22 -4.71 8.11
N LEU A 160 -36.00 -4.85 7.58
CA LEU A 160 -35.70 -4.83 6.15
C LEU A 160 -35.91 -6.19 5.47
N GLY A 161 -36.27 -7.25 6.22
CA GLY A 161 -36.49 -8.59 5.67
C GLY A 161 -35.24 -9.20 5.04
N ILE A 162 -34.06 -8.99 5.64
CA ILE A 162 -32.79 -9.53 5.12
C ILE A 162 -32.83 -11.06 5.20
N ASP A 163 -32.61 -11.71 4.05
CA ASP A 163 -32.40 -13.14 3.97
C ASP A 163 -30.95 -13.50 4.29
N LEU A 164 -30.76 -14.14 5.45
CA LEU A 164 -29.45 -14.58 5.95
C LEU A 164 -28.73 -15.56 5.04
N HIS A 165 -29.45 -16.31 4.20
CA HIS A 165 -28.83 -17.26 3.26
C HIS A 165 -28.25 -16.56 2.02
N ASN A 166 -28.61 -15.30 1.78
CA ASN A 166 -28.24 -14.52 0.60
C ASN A 166 -27.41 -13.27 0.92
N VAL A 167 -26.85 -13.17 2.14
CA VAL A 167 -25.92 -12.09 2.49
C VAL A 167 -24.58 -12.28 1.79
N SER A 168 -24.26 -11.39 0.85
CA SER A 168 -22.99 -11.39 0.11
C SER A 168 -21.87 -10.58 0.81
N TRP A 169 -22.23 -9.70 1.75
CA TRP A 169 -21.28 -8.86 2.47
C TRP A 169 -20.56 -9.65 3.57
N ARG A 170 -19.27 -9.96 3.34
CA ARG A 170 -18.43 -10.74 4.26
C ARG A 170 -17.69 -9.85 5.25
N ARG A 171 -17.05 -10.44 6.26
CA ARG A 171 -15.99 -9.79 7.06
C ARG A 171 -14.62 -9.94 6.39
N VAL A 172 -13.68 -9.07 6.75
CA VAL A 172 -12.30 -9.06 6.21
C VAL A 172 -11.25 -8.90 7.29
N LEU A 173 -10.05 -9.42 7.02
CA LEU A 173 -8.83 -9.19 7.80
C LEU A 173 -7.64 -9.17 6.83
N ASP A 174 -6.63 -8.34 7.12
CA ASP A 174 -5.38 -8.31 6.34
C ASP A 174 -4.35 -9.32 6.86
N VAL A 175 -4.75 -10.60 6.90
CA VAL A 175 -3.91 -11.73 7.31
C VAL A 175 -4.17 -12.94 6.42
N ASN A 176 -3.17 -13.81 6.29
CA ASN A 176 -3.31 -15.06 5.55
C ASN A 176 -3.93 -16.15 6.43
N ASP A 177 -5.24 -16.06 6.68
CA ASP A 177 -5.98 -17.07 7.45
C ASP A 177 -6.96 -17.84 6.56
N ARG A 178 -6.65 -19.12 6.31
CA ARG A 178 -7.49 -19.98 5.48
C ARG A 178 -8.72 -20.53 6.20
N VAL A 179 -8.72 -20.54 7.53
CA VAL A 179 -9.83 -21.08 8.35
C VAL A 179 -11.06 -20.17 8.24
N LEU A 180 -10.85 -18.87 8.02
CA LEU A 180 -11.92 -17.88 7.89
C LEU A 180 -12.62 -17.86 6.51
N ARG A 181 -12.28 -18.79 5.60
CA ARG A 181 -12.87 -18.84 4.25
C ARG A 181 -14.33 -19.22 4.25
N ASN A 182 -14.75 -20.12 5.13
CA ASN A 182 -16.14 -20.56 5.27
C ASN A 182 -16.42 -20.70 6.77
N LEU A 183 -17.40 -19.97 7.27
CA LEU A 183 -17.68 -19.86 8.70
C LEU A 183 -19.19 -19.87 8.91
N VAL A 184 -19.59 -20.38 10.07
CA VAL A 184 -20.92 -20.13 10.64
C VAL A 184 -20.71 -19.17 11.81
N VAL A 185 -21.42 -18.05 11.79
CA VAL A 185 -21.36 -17.00 12.83
C VAL A 185 -22.72 -16.88 13.52
N GLY A 186 -22.77 -16.13 14.62
CA GLY A 186 -24.02 -15.93 15.39
C GLY A 186 -24.49 -17.20 16.11
N LEU A 187 -23.57 -18.12 16.43
CA LEU A 187 -23.82 -19.30 17.24
C LEU A 187 -23.73 -18.98 18.73
N GLY A 188 -24.34 -19.83 19.55
CA GLY A 188 -24.52 -19.62 20.99
C GLY A 188 -25.94 -19.14 21.29
N THR A 189 -26.43 -19.43 22.49
CA THR A 189 -27.70 -18.87 22.96
C THR A 189 -27.46 -17.43 23.40
N GLN A 190 -28.42 -16.55 23.11
CA GLN A 190 -28.56 -15.32 23.89
C GLN A 190 -28.69 -15.66 25.38
#